data_AF-A0AAE1L966-F1
#
_entry.id   AF-A0AAE1L966-F1
#
_cell.length_a   1.000
_cell.length_b   1.000
_cell.length_c   1.000
_cell.angle_alpha   90.00
_cell.angle_beta   90.00
_cell.angle_gamma   90.00
#
_symmetry.space_group_name_H-M   'P 1'
#
loop_
_entity.id
_entity.type
_entity.pdbx_description
1 polymer ?
#
loop_
_entity_poly.entity_id
_entity_poly.type
_entity_poly.pdbx_seq_one_letter_code
_entity_poly.pdbx_strand_id
1 'polypeptide(L)'
;ARLGESSSIKYTTKSRGAVKVDNHRAYIEASFQQDSGFPGVVGCIDGTNIPITAPVENPAAYRNRHHHYSMNVQAVVDHNLLVRHLHVGEAGSLNDRRVFRRSNLHDSLLVRGDARIINLDEHLLGDGGYTLTDFMMIPLRNNGHLNENQRIFNRQLSQTRVRVENAFARAKDKW
;
A
#
# COMPACT_ATOMS: atom_id res chain seq x y z
N ALA A 1 34.43 37.76 -3.64
CA ALA A 1 33.00 37.66 -3.32
C ALA A 1 32.31 36.90 -4.44
N ARG A 2 31.78 35.70 -4.16
CA ARG A 2 31.18 34.79 -5.15
C ARG A 2 29.76 35.26 -5.46
N LEU A 3 29.50 35.59 -6.72
CA LEU A 3 28.15 35.80 -7.25
C LEU A 3 27.59 34.44 -7.69
N GLY A 4 26.39 34.14 -7.23
CA GLY A 4 25.71 32.87 -7.47
C GLY A 4 25.13 32.78 -8.88
N GLU A 5 25.46 31.71 -9.58
CA GLU A 5 24.76 31.28 -10.78
C GLU A 5 23.62 30.33 -10.39
N SER A 6 22.39 30.80 -10.60
CA SER A 6 21.18 29.98 -10.55
C SER A 6 21.06 29.23 -11.88
N SER A 7 21.49 27.97 -11.91
CA SER A 7 21.28 27.08 -13.05
C SER A 7 19.83 26.60 -13.07
N SER A 8 19.01 27.32 -13.83
CA SER A 8 17.63 26.96 -14.17
C SER A 8 17.64 25.86 -15.24
N ILE A 9 17.22 24.65 -14.85
CA ILE A 9 17.06 23.52 -15.78
C ILE A 9 15.81 23.78 -16.64
N LYS A 10 16.03 23.98 -17.94
CA LYS A 10 14.98 24.12 -18.95
C LYS A 10 14.48 22.73 -19.37
N TYR A 11 13.20 22.44 -19.15
CA TYR A 11 12.56 21.25 -19.73
C TYR A 11 11.98 21.61 -21.10
N THR A 12 12.49 20.97 -22.15
CA THR A 12 11.98 21.09 -23.53
C THR A 12 11.03 19.93 -23.81
N THR A 13 9.80 20.22 -24.24
CA THR A 13 8.78 19.22 -24.57
C THR A 13 8.58 19.11 -26.08
N LYS A 14 8.67 17.89 -26.62
CA LYS A 14 8.04 17.34 -27.84
C LYS A 14 8.31 15.82 -27.80
N SER A 15 7.40 14.88 -28.08
CA SER A 15 6.23 14.82 -28.96
C SER A 15 5.23 13.74 -28.50
N ARG A 16 4.04 13.74 -29.12
CA ARG A 16 2.89 12.82 -28.95
C ARG A 16 3.25 11.32 -28.89
N GLY A 17 2.56 10.58 -28.01
CA GLY A 17 2.30 9.14 -28.18
C GLY A 17 3.20 8.18 -27.41
N ALA A 18 3.26 8.27 -26.08
CA ALA A 18 3.55 7.15 -25.18
C ALA A 18 3.13 7.57 -23.77
N VAL A 19 2.29 6.76 -23.10
CA VAL A 19 2.11 6.89 -21.65
C VAL A 19 3.48 6.58 -21.04
N LYS A 20 4.12 7.60 -20.44
CA LYS A 20 5.34 7.38 -19.66
C LYS A 20 4.95 6.47 -18.49
N VAL A 21 5.26 5.18 -18.59
CA VAL A 21 5.44 4.38 -17.39
C VAL A 21 6.57 5.08 -16.64
N ASP A 22 6.24 5.69 -15.50
CA ASP A 22 7.26 6.33 -14.67
C ASP A 22 8.32 5.27 -14.34
N ASN A 23 9.56 5.50 -14.77
CA ASN A 23 10.72 4.62 -14.54
C ASN A 23 10.83 4.14 -13.08
N HIS A 24 10.24 4.89 -12.15
CA HIS A 24 10.16 4.57 -10.74
C HIS A 24 9.29 3.35 -10.40
N ARG A 25 8.12 3.18 -11.03
CA ARG A 25 7.25 1.99 -10.77
C ARG A 25 7.88 0.71 -11.29
N ALA A 26 8.41 0.74 -12.51
CA ALA A 26 9.13 -0.40 -13.08
C ALA A 26 10.34 -0.79 -12.22
N TYR A 27 11.05 0.20 -11.64
CA TYR A 27 12.10 -0.06 -10.67
C TYR A 27 11.58 -0.72 -9.38
N ILE A 28 10.45 -0.27 -8.84
CA ILE A 28 9.82 -0.90 -7.67
C ILE A 28 9.44 -2.34 -7.95
N GLU A 29 8.79 -2.59 -9.08
CA GLU A 29 8.39 -3.93 -9.53
C GLU A 29 9.59 -4.86 -9.67
N ALA A 30 10.61 -4.43 -10.41
CA ALA A 30 11.84 -5.21 -10.58
C ALA A 30 12.53 -5.51 -9.25
N SER A 31 12.49 -4.56 -8.30
CA SER A 31 13.07 -4.76 -6.96
C SER A 31 12.29 -5.79 -6.14
N PHE A 32 10.96 -5.74 -6.15
CA PHE A 32 10.15 -6.77 -5.50
C PHE A 32 10.37 -8.15 -6.15
N GLN A 33 10.40 -8.22 -7.47
CA GLN A 33 10.68 -9.46 -8.20
C GLN A 33 12.06 -10.03 -7.84
N GLN A 34 13.09 -9.19 -7.76
CA GLN A 34 14.43 -9.62 -7.37
C GLN A 34 14.47 -10.12 -5.92
N ASP A 35 13.76 -9.45 -5.03
CA ASP A 35 13.83 -9.71 -3.60
C ASP A 35 12.98 -10.89 -3.13
N SER A 36 11.81 -11.12 -3.74
CA SER A 36 10.87 -12.16 -3.31
C SER A 36 10.44 -13.13 -4.42
N GLY A 37 10.78 -12.85 -5.68
CA GLY A 37 10.34 -13.65 -6.83
C GLY A 37 8.87 -13.49 -7.19
N PHE A 38 8.17 -12.50 -6.61
CA PHE A 38 6.75 -12.24 -6.87
C PHE A 38 6.59 -11.15 -7.96
N PRO A 39 6.06 -11.50 -9.15
CA PRO A 39 6.04 -10.59 -10.30
C PRO A 39 4.96 -9.53 -10.18
N GLY A 40 5.13 -8.37 -10.85
CA GLY A 40 4.09 -7.35 -10.96
C GLY A 40 3.78 -6.57 -9.67
N VAL A 41 4.53 -6.76 -8.59
CA VAL A 41 4.25 -6.10 -7.30
C VAL A 41 4.75 -4.66 -7.33
N VAL A 42 3.86 -3.69 -7.19
CA VAL A 42 4.24 -2.26 -7.11
C VAL A 42 4.10 -1.65 -5.71
N GLY A 43 3.65 -2.45 -4.75
CA GLY A 43 3.58 -2.05 -3.34
C GLY A 43 2.83 -3.07 -2.49
N CYS A 44 3.02 -2.98 -1.18
CA CYS A 44 2.28 -3.74 -0.19
C CYS A 44 1.37 -2.78 0.58
N ILE A 45 0.08 -3.11 0.70
CA ILE A 45 -0.89 -2.34 1.47
C ILE A 45 -1.12 -2.98 2.83
N ASP A 46 -1.19 -2.16 3.88
CA ASP A 46 -1.66 -2.62 5.18
C ASP A 46 -2.26 -1.47 5.99
N GLY A 47 -3.06 -1.84 6.98
CA GLY A 47 -3.67 -0.93 7.96
C GLY A 47 -2.97 -0.99 9.31
N THR A 48 -2.98 0.12 10.03
CA THR A 48 -2.49 0.18 11.40
C THR A 48 -3.28 1.16 12.23
N ASN A 49 -3.33 0.90 13.53
CA ASN A 49 -4.03 1.76 14.48
C ASN A 49 -3.04 2.69 15.19
N ILE A 50 -3.35 3.98 15.21
CA ILE A 50 -2.66 5.02 15.97
C ILE A 50 -3.48 5.33 17.22
N PRO A 51 -2.91 5.23 18.43
CA PRO A 51 -3.61 5.59 19.66
C PRO A 51 -4.09 7.04 19.63
N ILE A 52 -5.29 7.28 20.14
CA ILE A 52 -5.83 8.62 20.36
C ILE A 52 -6.45 8.73 21.75
N THR A 53 -6.67 9.96 22.19
CA THR A 53 -7.62 10.21 23.30
C THR A 53 -9.04 9.93 22.81
N ALA A 54 -9.92 9.49 23.71
CA ALA A 54 -11.32 9.28 23.40
C ALA A 54 -11.91 10.53 22.71
N PRO A 55 -12.48 10.41 21.50
CA PRO A 55 -13.09 11.55 20.85
C PRO A 55 -14.40 11.91 21.56
N VAL A 56 -14.74 13.21 21.53
CA VAL A 56 -16.00 13.71 22.09
C VAL A 56 -17.19 13.14 21.32
N GLU A 57 -17.07 13.10 20.00
CA GLU A 57 -18.10 12.57 19.11
C GLU A 57 -17.88 11.08 18.84
N ASN A 58 -18.93 10.29 19.08
CA ASN A 58 -18.97 8.85 18.79
C ASN A 58 -17.72 8.06 19.27
N PRO A 59 -17.34 8.13 20.56
CA PRO A 59 -16.17 7.43 21.10
C PRO A 59 -16.19 5.92 20.84
N ALA A 60 -17.38 5.31 20.83
CA ALA A 60 -17.55 3.89 20.57
C ALA A 60 -16.99 3.46 19.21
N ALA A 61 -17.12 4.29 18.16
CA ALA A 61 -16.59 3.98 16.84
C ALA A 61 -15.06 3.96 16.78
N TYR A 62 -14.37 4.65 17.69
CA TYR A 62 -12.92 4.72 17.72
C TYR A 62 -12.31 3.67 18.65
N ARG A 63 -13.13 2.86 19.33
CA ARG A 63 -12.63 1.77 20.16
C ARG A 63 -12.30 0.56 19.29
N ASN A 64 -11.03 0.21 19.21
CA ASN A 64 -10.55 -0.93 18.43
C ASN A 64 -10.82 -2.28 19.10
N ARG A 65 -10.45 -3.37 18.41
CA ARG A 65 -10.60 -4.76 18.90
C ARG A 65 -9.81 -5.08 20.18
N HIS A 66 -8.84 -4.23 20.53
CA HIS A 66 -8.04 -4.32 21.76
C HIS A 66 -8.56 -3.37 22.85
N HIS A 67 -9.79 -2.85 22.70
CA HIS A 67 -10.46 -1.98 23.64
C HIS A 67 -9.80 -0.61 23.88
N HIS A 68 -8.84 -0.21 23.04
CA HIS A 68 -8.20 1.11 23.07
C HIS A 68 -8.83 2.06 22.05
N TYR A 69 -8.78 3.37 22.32
CA TYR A 69 -9.16 4.39 21.34
C TYR A 69 -8.05 4.56 20.30
N SER A 70 -8.39 4.46 19.03
CA SER A 70 -7.44 4.65 17.93
C SER A 70 -8.09 5.17 16.66
N MET A 71 -7.27 5.75 15.79
CA MET A 71 -7.60 5.99 14.39
C MET A 71 -6.88 4.97 13.51
N ASN A 72 -7.55 4.54 12.45
CA ASN A 72 -6.94 3.73 11.42
C ASN A 72 -6.14 4.59 10.43
N VAL A 73 -4.99 4.06 10.06
CA VAL A 73 -4.11 4.56 9.00
C VAL A 73 -3.82 3.42 8.06
N GLN A 74 -4.11 3.61 6.78
CA GLN A 74 -3.79 2.68 5.72
C GLN A 74 -2.65 3.27 4.89
N ALA A 75 -1.64 2.46 4.59
CA ALA A 75 -0.54 2.87 3.74
C ALA A 75 -0.19 1.81 2.70
N VAL A 76 0.26 2.28 1.54
CA VAL A 76 0.98 1.46 0.56
C VAL A 76 2.47 1.75 0.73
N VAL A 77 3.26 0.71 0.86
CA VAL A 77 4.70 0.78 1.10
C VAL A 77 5.44 0.02 0.00
N ASP A 78 6.55 0.56 -0.48
CA ASP A 78 7.38 -0.09 -1.51
C ASP A 78 8.52 -0.94 -0.93
N HIS A 79 9.36 -1.47 -1.82
CA HIS A 79 10.50 -2.31 -1.46
C HIS A 79 11.53 -1.60 -0.53
N ASN A 80 11.61 -0.27 -0.58
CA ASN A 80 12.51 0.56 0.23
C ASN A 80 11.89 1.05 1.55
N LEU A 81 10.74 0.48 1.95
CA LEU A 81 10.00 0.89 3.13
C LEU A 81 9.47 2.33 3.05
N LEU A 82 9.33 2.88 1.84
CA LEU A 82 8.82 4.23 1.62
C LEU A 82 7.30 4.19 1.42
N VAL A 83 6.60 5.11 2.08
CA VAL A 83 5.15 5.29 1.92
C VAL A 83 4.88 5.91 0.54
N ARG A 84 4.10 5.20 -0.27
CA ARG A 84 3.69 5.60 -1.62
C ARG A 84 2.26 6.11 -1.67
N HIS A 85 1.43 5.67 -0.72
CA HIS A 85 0.08 6.18 -0.52
C HIS A 85 -0.26 6.14 0.95
N LEU A 86 -1.02 7.12 1.45
CA LEU A 86 -1.45 7.20 2.83
C LEU A 86 -2.92 7.67 2.90
N HIS A 87 -3.74 6.92 3.63
CA HIS A 87 -5.12 7.29 3.97
C HIS A 87 -5.26 7.27 5.49
N VAL A 88 -5.80 8.33 6.08
CA VAL A 88 -5.86 8.53 7.54
C VAL A 88 -7.23 9.04 7.96
N GLY A 89 -7.54 8.93 9.25
CA GLY A 89 -8.72 9.56 9.86
C GLY A 89 -9.95 8.67 9.95
N GLU A 90 -9.84 7.39 9.56
CA GLU A 90 -10.91 6.43 9.77
C GLU A 90 -10.96 5.97 11.24
N ALA A 91 -12.15 5.61 11.71
CA ALA A 91 -12.34 5.15 13.08
C ALA A 91 -11.61 3.82 13.33
N GLY A 92 -10.95 3.66 14.49
CA GLY A 92 -10.12 2.50 14.82
C GLY A 92 -10.87 1.15 14.92
N SER A 93 -12.20 1.17 14.99
CA SER A 93 -13.03 -0.05 14.92
C SER A 93 -13.21 -0.61 13.51
N LEU A 94 -12.91 0.19 12.47
CA LEU A 94 -13.09 -0.24 11.09
C LEU A 94 -12.01 -1.26 10.70
N ASN A 95 -12.41 -2.26 9.92
CA ASN A 95 -11.49 -3.22 9.34
C ASN A 95 -10.87 -2.67 8.04
N ASP A 96 -9.77 -3.29 7.61
CA ASP A 96 -8.98 -2.84 6.46
C ASP A 96 -9.80 -2.77 5.18
N ARG A 97 -10.72 -3.72 4.96
CA ARG A 97 -11.65 -3.69 3.82
C ARG A 97 -12.49 -2.42 3.79
N ARG A 98 -13.04 -2.01 4.94
CA ARG A 98 -13.90 -0.82 5.04
C ARG A 98 -13.09 0.46 4.92
N VAL A 99 -11.89 0.50 5.50
CA VAL A 99 -10.95 1.62 5.35
C VAL A 99 -10.56 1.77 3.89
N PHE A 100 -10.17 0.68 3.21
CA PHE A 100 -9.84 0.70 1.79
C PHE A 100 -10.99 1.24 0.95
N ARG A 101 -12.21 0.72 1.11
CA ARG A 101 -13.39 1.18 0.35
C ARG A 101 -13.72 2.67 0.54
N ARG A 102 -13.26 3.28 1.63
CA ARG A 102 -13.44 4.72 1.91
C ARG A 102 -12.23 5.56 1.50
N SER A 103 -11.13 4.93 1.11
CA SER A 103 -9.92 5.63 0.67
C SER A 103 -10.09 6.14 -0.77
N ASN A 104 -9.42 7.25 -1.04
CA ASN A 104 -9.20 7.76 -2.40
C ASN A 104 -8.44 6.76 -3.30
N LEU A 105 -7.66 5.84 -2.70
CA LEU A 105 -6.97 4.77 -3.44
C LEU A 105 -7.99 3.80 -4.05
N HIS A 106 -9.01 3.40 -3.31
CA HIS A 106 -10.08 2.55 -3.84
C HIS A 106 -10.76 3.19 -5.04
N ASP A 107 -11.12 4.47 -4.95
CA ASP A 107 -11.80 5.16 -6.04
C ASP A 107 -10.90 5.28 -7.27
N SER A 108 -9.63 5.60 -7.06
CA SER A 108 -8.65 5.69 -8.15
C SER A 108 -8.44 4.36 -8.86
N LEU A 109 -8.36 3.24 -8.12
CA LEU A 109 -8.10 1.92 -8.67
C LEU A 109 -9.36 1.26 -9.24
N LEU A 110 -10.43 1.15 -8.44
CA LEU A 110 -11.59 0.31 -8.77
C LEU A 110 -12.75 1.06 -9.43
N VAL A 111 -12.80 2.39 -9.30
CA VAL A 111 -13.86 3.20 -9.94
C VAL A 111 -13.34 3.87 -11.20
N ARG A 112 -12.13 4.44 -11.14
CA ARG A 112 -11.56 5.22 -12.25
C ARG A 112 -10.61 4.43 -13.14
N GLY A 113 -10.02 3.32 -12.66
CA GLY A 113 -9.01 2.56 -13.40
C GLY A 113 -7.78 3.41 -13.75
N ASP A 114 -7.29 4.21 -12.80
CA ASP A 114 -6.21 5.16 -13.04
C ASP A 114 -4.85 4.46 -13.22
N ALA A 115 -4.49 4.22 -14.49
CA ALA A 115 -3.22 3.59 -14.88
C ALA A 115 -1.97 4.37 -14.42
N ARG A 116 -2.11 5.61 -13.95
CA ARG A 116 -1.00 6.35 -13.33
C ARG A 116 -0.61 5.77 -11.97
N ILE A 117 -1.53 5.05 -11.31
CA ILE A 117 -1.30 4.42 -10.00
C ILE A 117 -0.85 2.97 -10.17
N ILE A 118 -1.57 2.16 -10.93
CA ILE A 118 -1.29 0.73 -11.19
C ILE A 118 -1.67 0.37 -12.63
N ASN A 119 -0.79 -0.30 -13.37
CA ASN A 119 -1.04 -0.79 -14.72
C ASN A 119 -1.74 -2.17 -14.71
N LEU A 120 -2.22 -2.64 -15.87
CA LEU A 120 -2.97 -3.91 -15.98
C LEU A 120 -2.19 -5.15 -15.49
N ASP A 121 -0.86 -5.15 -15.65
CA ASP A 121 0.02 -6.26 -15.25
C ASP A 121 0.65 -6.05 -13.86
N GLU A 122 0.22 -5.01 -13.14
CA GLU A 122 0.73 -4.63 -11.82
C GLU A 122 -0.34 -4.81 -10.74
N HIS A 123 0.08 -5.02 -9.51
CA HIS A 123 -0.84 -5.15 -8.38
C HIS A 123 -0.19 -4.79 -7.04
N LEU A 124 -1.06 -4.52 -6.06
CA LEU A 124 -0.70 -4.43 -4.65
C LEU A 124 -0.83 -5.80 -3.98
N LEU A 125 -0.01 -6.03 -2.95
CA LEU A 125 -0.20 -7.15 -2.03
C LEU A 125 -0.89 -6.67 -0.75
N GLY A 126 -2.08 -7.19 -0.50
CA GLY A 126 -2.84 -6.96 0.73
C GLY A 126 -2.84 -8.19 1.64
N ASP A 127 -3.25 -8.00 2.89
CA ASP A 127 -3.52 -9.12 3.80
C ASP A 127 -4.88 -9.79 3.51
N GLY A 128 -5.22 -10.82 4.29
CA GLY A 128 -6.49 -11.54 4.15
C GLY A 128 -7.73 -10.71 4.52
N GLY A 129 -7.56 -9.51 5.07
CA GLY A 129 -8.62 -8.54 5.35
C GLY A 129 -9.06 -7.76 4.11
N TYR A 130 -8.26 -7.70 3.04
CA TYR A 130 -8.61 -7.06 1.78
C TYR A 130 -9.45 -7.97 0.86
N THR A 131 -9.87 -7.43 -0.28
CA THR A 131 -10.61 -8.17 -1.33
C THR A 131 -9.70 -8.35 -2.54
N LEU A 132 -9.66 -9.56 -3.09
CA LEU A 132 -8.97 -9.87 -4.35
C LEU A 132 -9.62 -9.05 -5.49
N THR A 133 -8.81 -8.34 -6.26
CA THR A 133 -9.22 -7.59 -7.45
C THR A 133 -8.11 -7.64 -8.50
N ASP A 134 -8.36 -7.08 -9.69
CA ASP A 134 -7.34 -6.97 -10.75
C ASP A 134 -6.09 -6.18 -10.32
N PHE A 135 -6.20 -5.34 -9.28
CA PHE A 135 -5.10 -4.50 -8.77
C PHE A 135 -4.65 -4.90 -7.35
N MET A 136 -5.23 -5.94 -6.75
CA MET A 136 -4.99 -6.34 -5.36
C MET A 136 -4.93 -7.86 -5.26
N MET A 137 -3.75 -8.41 -4.99
CA MET A 137 -3.60 -9.83 -4.62
C MET A 137 -3.57 -10.01 -3.10
N ILE A 138 -4.21 -11.07 -2.64
CA ILE A 138 -4.31 -11.44 -1.22
C ILE A 138 -3.98 -12.93 -1.04
N PRO A 139 -3.59 -13.38 0.17
CA PRO A 139 -3.41 -14.79 0.43
C PRO A 139 -4.68 -15.59 0.14
N LEU A 140 -4.51 -16.78 -0.42
CA LEU A 140 -5.58 -17.77 -0.52
C LEU A 140 -6.01 -18.21 0.88
N ARG A 141 -7.31 -18.31 1.12
CA ARG A 141 -7.86 -18.72 2.41
C ARG A 141 -7.40 -20.14 2.75
N ASN A 142 -6.70 -20.29 3.87
CA ASN A 142 -6.27 -21.60 4.34
C ASN A 142 -7.39 -22.25 5.18
N ASN A 143 -8.16 -23.13 4.56
CA ASN A 143 -9.18 -23.97 5.21
C ASN A 143 -8.67 -25.40 5.52
N GLY A 144 -7.35 -25.62 5.49
CA GLY A 144 -6.73 -26.95 5.64
C GLY A 144 -6.52 -27.72 4.35
N HIS A 145 -7.08 -27.25 3.22
CA HIS A 145 -7.07 -27.97 1.93
C HIS A 145 -6.24 -27.30 0.84
N LEU A 146 -5.31 -26.39 1.19
CA LEU A 146 -4.41 -25.80 0.20
C LEU A 146 -3.45 -26.85 -0.35
N ASN A 147 -3.39 -26.95 -1.68
CA ASN A 147 -2.38 -27.74 -2.37
C ASN A 147 -0.99 -27.08 -2.27
N GLU A 148 0.05 -27.79 -2.70
CA GLU A 148 1.43 -27.32 -2.56
C GLU A 148 1.68 -25.97 -3.25
N ASN A 149 1.20 -25.80 -4.48
CA ASN A 149 1.35 -24.54 -5.22
C ASN A 149 0.66 -23.36 -4.52
N GLN A 150 -0.50 -23.60 -3.92
CA GLN A 150 -1.23 -22.59 -3.16
C GLN A 150 -0.51 -22.22 -1.85
N ARG A 151 0.15 -23.20 -1.20
CA ARG A 151 0.99 -22.95 -0.01
C ARG A 151 2.24 -22.14 -0.39
N ILE A 152 2.89 -22.48 -1.49
CA ILE A 152 4.03 -21.73 -2.04
C ILE A 152 3.62 -20.29 -2.34
N PHE A 153 2.49 -20.10 -3.04
CA PHE A 153 1.94 -18.78 -3.33
C PHE A 153 1.72 -17.96 -2.05
N ASN A 154 1.01 -18.52 -1.06
CA ASN A 154 0.76 -17.82 0.21
C ASN A 154 2.06 -17.48 0.95
N ARG A 155 3.05 -18.37 0.91
CA ARG A 155 4.36 -18.16 1.52
C ARG A 155 5.11 -17.01 0.84
N GLN A 156 5.17 -16.99 -0.49
CA GLN A 156 5.82 -15.93 -1.25
C GLN A 156 5.14 -14.58 -1.03
N LEU A 157 3.80 -14.55 -1.06
CA LEU A 157 3.02 -13.34 -0.78
C LEU A 157 3.32 -12.82 0.63
N SER A 158 3.25 -13.69 1.64
CA SER A 158 3.52 -13.34 3.03
C SER A 158 4.94 -12.79 3.23
N GLN A 159 5.94 -13.47 2.66
CA GLN A 159 7.34 -13.02 2.70
C GLN A 159 7.54 -11.65 2.03
N THR A 160 6.88 -11.40 0.91
CA THR A 160 6.95 -10.11 0.21
C THR A 160 6.37 -8.99 1.08
N ARG A 161 5.25 -9.27 1.78
CA ARG A 161 4.58 -8.33 2.68
C ARG A 161 5.32 -8.00 3.97
N VAL A 162 6.31 -8.81 4.41
CA VAL A 162 7.10 -8.51 5.63
C VAL A 162 7.68 -7.09 5.61
N ARG A 163 7.94 -6.53 4.42
CA ARG A 163 8.36 -5.13 4.26
C ARG A 163 7.36 -4.11 4.80
N VAL A 164 6.06 -4.25 4.50
CA VAL A 164 5.05 -3.29 4.99
C VAL A 164 4.89 -3.39 6.50
N GLU A 165 4.94 -4.61 7.05
CA GLU A 165 4.88 -4.85 8.49
C GLU A 165 6.08 -4.21 9.21
N ASN A 166 7.29 -4.35 8.64
CA ASN A 166 8.50 -3.70 9.14
C ASN A 166 8.43 -2.17 9.06
N ALA A 167 7.86 -1.60 8.00
CA ALA A 167 7.70 -0.16 7.87
C ALA A 167 6.77 0.40 8.95
N PHE A 168 5.64 -0.28 9.22
CA PHE A 168 4.74 0.11 10.31
C PHE A 168 5.36 -0.07 11.69
N ALA A 169 6.12 -1.15 11.93
CA ALA A 169 6.84 -1.33 13.19
C ALA A 169 7.82 -0.17 13.45
N ARG A 170 8.66 0.17 12.45
CA ARG A 170 9.60 1.30 12.55
C ARG A 170 8.93 2.66 12.73
N ALA A 171 7.74 2.84 12.16
CA ALA A 171 6.98 4.07 12.34
C ALA A 171 6.45 4.19 13.77
N LYS A 172 5.97 3.07 14.34
CA LYS A 172 5.46 3.01 15.72
C LYS A 172 6.56 3.17 16.77
N ASP A 173 7.76 2.66 16.53
CA ASP A 173 8.90 2.81 17.45
C ASP A 173 9.34 4.26 17.65
N LYS A 174 8.91 5.18 16.77
CA LYS A 174 9.24 6.61 16.82
C LYS A 174 8.16 7.47 17.49
N TRP A 175 7.06 6.88 17.94
CA TRP A 175 5.91 7.57 18.56
C TRP A 175 5.81 7.22 20.04
#